data_AF-A0A353W5G8-F1
#
_entry.id   AF-A0A353W5G8-F1
#
_cell.length_a   1.000
_cell.length_b   1.000
_cell.length_c   1.000
_cell.angle_alpha   90.00
_cell.angle_beta   90.00
_cell.angle_gamma   90.00
#
_symmetry.space_group_name_H-M   'P 1'
#
loop_
_entity.id
_entity.type
_entity.pdbx_description
1 polymer ?
#
loop_
_entity_poly.entity_id
_entity_poly.type
_entity_poly.pdbx_seq_one_letter_code
_entity_poly.pdbx_strand_id
1 'polypeptide(L)' 'IEEKDIDYWLAILDSLNPEGMPSMRQDMLAKRYSEVELFSGTVIELGREHNLKTPVNEMLYNRIKEMEAEFHQ' A
#
# COMPACT_ATOMS: atom_id res chain seq x y z
N ILE A 1 15.70 -10.51 4.00
CA ILE A 1 14.97 -10.77 2.74
C ILE A 1 16.01 -11.35 1.80
N GLU A 2 15.96 -12.66 1.63
CA GLU A 2 16.73 -13.39 0.63
C GLU A 2 15.89 -13.52 -0.65
N GLU A 3 16.52 -13.87 -1.78
CA GLU A 3 15.83 -14.02 -3.06
C GLU A 3 14.67 -15.03 -2.99
N LYS A 4 14.86 -16.13 -2.26
CA LYS A 4 13.82 -17.12 -1.98
C LYS A 4 12.58 -16.57 -1.27
N ASP A 5 12.73 -15.49 -0.49
CA ASP A 5 11.58 -14.87 0.19
C ASP A 5 10.70 -14.16 -0.84
N ILE A 6 11.31 -13.55 -1.87
CA ILE A 6 10.57 -12.93 -2.98
C ILE A 6 9.82 -14.00 -3.77
N ASP A 7 10.48 -15.10 -4.13
CA ASP A 7 9.85 -16.21 -4.86
C ASP A 7 8.68 -16.80 -4.08
N TYR A 8 8.84 -16.97 -2.77
CA TYR A 8 7.77 -17.43 -1.89
C TYR A 8 6.56 -16.50 -1.91
N TRP A 9 6.77 -15.19 -1.80
CA TRP A 9 5.68 -14.21 -1.85
C TRP A 9 5.00 -14.18 -3.22
N LEU A 10 5.76 -14.26 -4.31
CA LEU A 10 5.21 -14.34 -5.67
C LEU A 10 4.35 -15.60 -5.86
N ALA A 11 4.81 -16.76 -5.39
CA ALA A 11 4.04 -17.99 -5.46
C ALA A 11 2.71 -17.92 -4.69
N ILE A 12 2.69 -17.22 -3.54
CA ILE A 12 1.43 -16.96 -2.82
C ILE A 12 0.52 -16.07 -3.66
N LEU A 13 1.03 -14.96 -4.20
CA LEU A 13 0.24 -14.03 -5.01
C LEU A 13 -0.36 -14.72 -6.24
N ASP A 14 0.42 -15.56 -6.92
CA ASP A 14 -0.01 -16.35 -8.09
C ASP A 14 -1.11 -17.36 -7.75
N SER A 15 -1.20 -17.80 -6.49
CA SER A 15 -2.25 -18.73 -6.04
C SER A 15 -3.59 -18.06 -5.73
N LEU A 16 -3.62 -16.72 -5.63
CA LEU A 16 -4.84 -15.98 -5.35
C LEU A 16 -5.75 -15.92 -6.58
N ASN A 17 -7.04 -15.63 -6.36
CA ASN A 17 -7.97 -15.42 -7.46
C ASN A 17 -7.49 -14.25 -8.34
N PRO A 18 -7.27 -14.43 -9.65
CA PRO A 18 -6.82 -13.34 -10.54
C PRO A 18 -7.82 -12.19 -10.65
N GLU A 19 -9.11 -12.46 -10.42
CA GLU A 19 -10.17 -11.44 -10.35
C GLU A 19 -10.35 -10.89 -8.92
N GLY A 20 -9.50 -11.32 -7.98
CA GLY A 20 -9.51 -10.86 -6.60
C GLY A 20 -9.14 -9.39 -6.48
N MET A 21 -9.84 -8.67 -5.61
CA MET A 21 -9.64 -7.25 -5.40
C MET A 21 -9.29 -6.96 -3.93
N PRO A 22 -8.08 -6.47 -3.64
CA PRO A 22 -7.71 -6.06 -2.27
C PRO A 22 -8.65 -5.00 -1.70
N SER A 23 -8.81 -4.94 -0.37
CA SER A 23 -9.74 -4.03 0.33
C SER A 23 -9.57 -2.57 -0.10
N MET A 24 -8.36 -2.04 -0.07
CA MET A 24 -8.09 -0.65 -0.44
C MET A 24 -8.46 -0.34 -1.90
N ARG A 25 -8.40 -1.32 -2.81
CA ARG A 25 -8.86 -1.13 -4.19
C ARG A 25 -10.40 -1.02 -4.25
N GLN A 26 -11.10 -1.78 -3.41
CA GLN A 26 -12.57 -1.67 -3.28
C GLN A 26 -12.97 -0.30 -2.71
N ASP A 27 -12.21 0.24 -1.76
CA ASP A 27 -12.45 1.59 -1.22
C ASP A 27 -12.31 2.67 -2.31
N MET A 28 -11.27 2.58 -3.13
CA MET A 28 -11.07 3.50 -4.27
C MET A 28 -12.25 3.49 -5.25
N LEU A 29 -12.77 2.30 -5.60
CA LEU A 29 -13.93 2.19 -6.50
C LEU A 29 -15.20 2.78 -5.87
N ALA A 30 -15.33 2.67 -4.55
CA ALA A 30 -16.46 3.19 -3.81
C ALA A 30 -16.28 4.66 -3.37
N LYS A 31 -15.19 5.33 -3.78
CA LYS A 31 -14.79 6.67 -3.32
C LYS A 31 -14.77 6.81 -1.78
N ARG A 32 -14.30 5.77 -1.09
CA ARG A 32 -14.06 5.80 0.35
C ARG A 32 -12.58 5.98 0.63
N TYR A 33 -12.27 6.70 1.69
CA TYR A 33 -10.91 6.79 2.22
C TYR A 33 -10.43 5.39 2.65
N SER A 34 -9.22 5.07 2.22
CA SER A 34 -8.57 3.78 2.49
C SER A 34 -7.77 3.83 3.80
N GLU A 35 -7.23 2.68 4.18
CA GLU A 35 -6.37 2.52 5.37
C GLU A 35 -4.91 2.98 5.11
N VAL A 36 -4.66 3.84 4.12
CA VAL A 36 -3.30 4.27 3.72
C VAL A 36 -2.52 4.94 4.86
N GLU A 37 -3.22 5.68 5.72
CA GLU A 37 -2.65 6.29 6.93
C GLU A 37 -2.18 5.23 7.93
N LEU A 38 -3.00 4.20 8.15
CA LEU A 38 -2.70 3.11 9.08
C LEU A 38 -1.53 2.26 8.59
N PHE A 39 -1.39 2.06 7.27
CA PHE A 39 -0.33 1.23 6.70
C PHE A 39 0.91 2.05 6.35
N SER A 40 0.97 2.66 5.17
CA SER A 40 2.15 3.39 4.71
C SER A 40 2.48 4.59 5.60
N GLY A 41 1.47 5.30 6.12
CA GLY A 41 1.69 6.39 7.07
C GLY A 41 2.45 5.94 8.32
N THR A 42 2.01 4.85 8.95
CA THR A 42 2.72 4.25 10.10
C THR A 42 4.15 3.84 9.76
N VAL A 43 4.38 3.21 8.60
CA VAL A 43 5.75 2.79 8.21
C VAL A 43 6.67 4.00 8.01
N ILE A 44 6.16 5.08 7.41
CA ILE A 44 6.92 6.33 7.22
C ILE A 44 7.26 6.95 8.57
N GLU A 45 6.30 7.01 9.49
CA GLU A 45 6.52 7.60 10.82
C GLU A 45 7.54 6.79 11.62
N LEU A 46 7.43 5.46 11.65
CA LEU A 46 8.42 4.59 12.27
C LEU A 46 9.80 4.72 11.61
N GLY A 47 9.84 4.85 10.28
CA GLY A 47 11.08 5.12 9.54
C GLY A 47 11.75 6.40 10.02
N ARG A 48 10.98 7.48 10.15
CA ARG A 48 11.44 8.78 10.66
C ARG A 48 11.98 8.67 12.09
N GLU A 49 11.25 8.01 12.99
CA GLU A 49 11.67 7.80 14.39
C GLU A 49 13.01 7.06 14.50
N HIS A 50 13.25 6.10 13.61
CA HIS A 50 14.46 5.28 13.58
C HIS A 50 15.55 5.78 12.63
N ASN A 51 15.41 6.97 12.03
CA ASN A 51 16.32 7.53 11.02
C ASN A 51 16.53 6.62 9.79
N LEU A 52 15.49 5.89 9.39
CA LEU A 52 15.45 5.04 8.20
C LEU A 52 14.62 5.70 7.10
N LYS A 53 15.12 5.68 5.87
CA LYS A 53 14.36 6.17 4.70
C LYS A 53 13.36 5.12 4.25
N THR A 54 12.14 5.53 3.93
CA THR A 54 11.07 4.66 3.44
C THR A 54 10.54 5.10 2.07
N PRO A 55 11.41 5.24 1.05
CA PRO A 55 11.08 5.95 -0.20
C PRO A 55 9.92 5.30 -0.97
N VAL A 56 9.79 3.98 -0.93
CA VAL A 56 8.68 3.27 -1.59
C VAL A 56 7.34 3.53 -0.89
N ASN A 57 7.32 3.53 0.45
CA ASN A 57 6.11 3.86 1.20
C ASN A 57 5.73 5.33 1.02
N GLU A 58 6.69 6.25 1.01
CA GLU A 58 6.43 7.68 0.74
C GLU A 58 5.80 7.89 -0.64
N MET A 59 6.36 7.25 -1.68
CA MET A 59 5.81 7.31 -3.03
C MET A 59 4.38 6.76 -3.10
N LEU A 60 4.15 5.56 -2.53
CA LEU A 60 2.83 4.92 -2.53
C LEU A 60 1.79 5.72 -1.73
N TYR A 61 2.17 6.19 -0.54
CA TYR A 61 1.33 7.03 0.31
C TYR A 61 0.89 8.28 -0.45
N ASN A 62 1.83 9.05 -1.00
CA ASN A 62 1.52 10.29 -1.73
C ASN A 62 0.60 10.01 -2.91
N ARG A 63 0.88 8.97 -3.70
CA ARG A 63 0.06 8.62 -4.86
C ARG A 63 -1.38 8.27 -4.49
N ILE A 64 -1.57 7.53 -3.39
CA ILE A 64 -2.90 7.18 -2.91
C ILE A 64 -3.62 8.42 -2.38
N LYS A 65 -2.95 9.28 -1.60
CA LYS A 65 -3.54 10.55 -1.11
C LYS A 65 -3.97 11.47 -2.25
N GLU A 66 -3.21 11.53 -3.35
CA GLU A 66 -3.60 12.25 -4.57
C GLU A 66 -4.91 11.71 -5.15
N MET A 67 -5.04 10.39 -5.27
CA MET A 67 -6.26 9.75 -5.77
C MET A 67 -7.45 10.02 -4.84
N GLU A 68 -7.26 9.94 -3.52
CA GLU A 68 -8.33 10.20 -2.54
C GLU A 68 -8.77 11.67 -2.54
N ALA A 69 -7.88 12.61 -2.85
CA ALA A 69 -8.21 14.03 -2.93
C ALA A 69 -9.24 14.33 -4.05
N GLU A 70 -9.33 13.47 -5.08
CA GLU A 70 -10.31 13.59 -6.16
C GLU A 70 -11.73 13.15 -5.74
N PHE A 71 -11.91 12.48 -4.59
CA PHE A 71 -13.23 12.00 -4.16
C PHE A 71 -14.23 13.13 -3.86
N HIS A 72 -13.74 14.32 -3.55
CA HIS A 72 -14.55 15.51 -3.24
C HIS A 72 -14.84 16.40 -4.46
N GLN A 73 -14.48 15.95 -5.67
CA GLN A 73 -14.89 16.55 -6.95
C GLN A 73 -16.07 15.79 -7.56
#